data_AF-A0A1Q9E0R7-F1
#
_entry.id   AF-A0A1Q9E0R7-F1
#
_cell.length_a   1.000
_cell.length_b   1.000
_cell.length_c   1.000
_cell.angle_alpha   90.00
_cell.angle_beta   90.00
_cell.angle_gamma   90.00
#
_symmetry.space_group_name_H-M   'P 1'
#
loop_
_entity.id
_entity.type
_entity.pdbx_description
1 polymer ?
#
loop_
_entity_poly.entity_id
_entity_poly.type
_entity_poly.pdbx_seq_one_letter_code
_entity_poly.pdbx_strand_id
1 'polypeptide(L)'
;MVTHNWGNSFGDLLAAVLSDALQECSFTLPAQLLQEDCTFLQDLLAKMGCLDVTYWVCAFAVNQHISICHSNPYDRDPFTNELHPVCHCGSTNIVDPDGRSAASEINKFDDMMCLLAKTGGCRQVIAVDKSLDLFSGVLLGIWTFAKRLQMEQSLKLSSKAVLQERARTLENLDVRNMRASSDKDKELILGKIKDINDFNAKLQVLIFDPKAGLVATWHAMDSLQQIGKVCELLLLLSQEGMDLQTVQASFQQLHMNLDPDAIQDAFMIVDTNCDDKIDLTEFLSLIDKLVDQVIPESIFEYMGLLRHQILSNVVMKVTTILTMFLFVFVSLNAFHVNVGQKATTAGSSMIRAALAGLALLGLRNDNSPEYMEKQYNIAREQLYRITGVSRSQLEARRRGAAGGGLGLGIGMSFAKGRARRGGGGGGMFGKDEEEEDVDGGDM
;
A
#
# COMPACT_ATOMS: atom_id res chain seq x y z
N MET A 1 -3.32 -14.42 -14.73
CA MET A 1 -2.54 -14.29 -15.98
C MET A 1 -1.75 -13.01 -15.91
N VAL A 2 -0.47 -13.02 -16.30
CA VAL A 2 0.37 -11.81 -16.34
C VAL A 2 0.57 -11.38 -17.79
N THR A 3 0.21 -10.14 -18.10
CA THR A 3 0.52 -9.47 -19.36
C THR A 3 1.76 -8.62 -19.16
N HIS A 4 2.79 -8.87 -19.96
CA HIS A 4 4.09 -8.20 -19.86
C HIS A 4 4.66 -7.95 -21.25
N ASN A 5 5.61 -7.02 -21.33
CA ASN A 5 6.44 -6.80 -22.52
C ASN A 5 7.72 -7.65 -22.44
N TRP A 6 8.26 -8.05 -23.58
CA TRP A 6 9.57 -8.72 -23.67
C TRP A 6 10.73 -7.78 -23.36
N GLY A 7 10.49 -6.46 -23.49
CA GLY A 7 11.42 -5.44 -23.01
C GLY A 7 11.46 -5.30 -21.49
N ASN A 8 10.53 -5.90 -20.74
CA ASN A 8 10.58 -5.86 -19.28
C ASN A 8 11.85 -6.58 -18.79
N SER A 9 12.56 -5.98 -17.85
CA SER A 9 13.58 -6.72 -17.12
C SER A 9 12.93 -7.87 -16.36
N PHE A 10 13.64 -8.99 -16.24
CA PHE A 10 13.14 -10.14 -15.49
C PHE A 10 12.81 -9.78 -14.04
N GLY A 11 13.64 -8.93 -13.42
CA GLY A 11 13.43 -8.41 -12.08
C GLY A 11 12.14 -7.60 -11.94
N ASP A 12 11.86 -6.68 -12.87
CA ASP A 12 10.63 -5.87 -12.83
C ASP A 12 9.38 -6.73 -13.05
N LEU A 13 9.45 -7.73 -13.95
CA LEU A 13 8.35 -8.68 -14.15
C LEU A 13 8.05 -9.45 -12.87
N LEU A 14 9.08 -10.00 -12.22
CA LEU A 14 8.91 -10.74 -10.97
C LEU A 14 8.41 -9.83 -9.85
N ALA A 15 8.98 -8.62 -9.72
CA ALA A 15 8.54 -7.62 -8.75
C ALA A 15 7.06 -7.25 -8.94
N ALA A 16 6.58 -7.12 -10.18
CA ALA A 16 5.18 -6.85 -10.48
C ALA A 16 4.25 -7.99 -10.02
N VAL A 17 4.68 -9.26 -10.19
CA VAL A 17 3.95 -10.43 -9.70
C VAL A 17 3.89 -10.47 -8.18
N LEU A 18 5.02 -10.21 -7.52
CA LEU A 18 5.10 -10.20 -6.06
C LEU A 18 4.31 -9.03 -5.47
N SER A 19 4.36 -7.86 -6.11
CA SER A 19 3.51 -6.72 -5.81
C SER A 19 2.02 -7.08 -5.91
N ASP A 20 1.61 -7.83 -6.94
CA ASP A 20 0.23 -8.32 -7.04
C ASP A 20 -0.17 -9.29 -5.92
N ALA A 21 0.74 -10.18 -5.51
CA ALA A 21 0.52 -11.09 -4.40
C ALA A 21 0.37 -10.34 -3.06
N LEU A 22 1.22 -9.33 -2.84
CA LEU A 22 1.19 -8.44 -1.67
C LEU A 22 0.04 -7.42 -1.71
N GLN A 23 -0.75 -7.39 -2.80
CA GLN A 23 -1.80 -6.40 -3.06
C GLN A 23 -1.29 -4.96 -3.15
N GLU A 24 -0.01 -4.80 -3.47
CA GLU A 24 0.65 -3.52 -3.70
C GLU A 24 0.39 -3.01 -5.12
N CYS A 25 0.31 -1.69 -5.29
CA CYS A 25 0.15 -1.07 -6.61
C CYS A 25 1.47 -0.73 -7.30
N SER A 26 2.48 -0.47 -6.48
CA SER A 26 3.85 -0.24 -6.88
C SER A 26 4.66 -1.51 -6.70
N PHE A 27 5.52 -1.81 -7.66
CA PHE A 27 6.50 -2.90 -7.51
C PHE A 27 7.89 -2.42 -7.07
N THR A 28 8.06 -1.15 -6.68
CA THR A 28 9.37 -0.65 -6.20
C THR A 28 9.89 -1.43 -4.99
N LEU A 29 9.07 -1.60 -3.95
CA LEU A 29 9.49 -2.31 -2.73
C LEU A 29 9.84 -3.78 -3.01
N PRO A 30 8.98 -4.59 -3.68
CA PRO A 30 9.37 -5.93 -4.08
C PRO A 30 10.62 -5.99 -4.96
N ALA A 31 10.84 -5.00 -5.84
CA ALA A 31 12.05 -4.94 -6.65
C ALA A 31 13.32 -4.67 -5.83
N GLN A 32 13.23 -3.82 -4.79
CA GLN A 32 14.33 -3.58 -3.86
C GLN A 32 14.62 -4.82 -3.01
N LEU A 33 13.58 -5.41 -2.40
CA LEU A 33 13.74 -6.60 -1.57
C LEU A 33 14.27 -7.81 -2.36
N LEU A 34 13.89 -7.96 -3.63
CA LEU A 34 14.47 -9.00 -4.49
C LEU A 34 15.99 -8.86 -4.65
N GLN A 35 16.54 -7.65 -4.56
CA GLN A 35 17.97 -7.38 -4.69
C GLN A 35 18.70 -7.42 -3.35
N GLU A 36 18.06 -6.93 -2.29
CA GLU A 36 18.70 -6.69 -0.99
C GLU A 36 18.41 -7.80 0.03
N ASP A 37 17.18 -8.28 0.12
CA ASP A 37 16.75 -9.27 1.13
C ASP A 37 15.58 -10.14 0.63
N CYS A 38 15.92 -11.10 -0.22
CA CYS A 38 14.95 -12.04 -0.78
C CYS A 38 14.35 -12.96 0.30
N THR A 39 15.11 -13.28 1.35
CA THR A 39 14.67 -14.08 2.48
C THR A 39 13.53 -13.41 3.23
N PHE A 40 13.66 -12.13 3.53
CA PHE A 40 12.61 -11.35 4.16
C PHE A 40 11.34 -11.27 3.30
N LEU A 41 11.48 -11.08 1.99
CA LEU A 41 10.35 -11.06 1.07
C LEU A 41 9.59 -12.39 1.06
N GLN A 42 10.31 -13.52 1.09
CA GLN A 42 9.72 -14.84 1.19
C GLN A 42 8.95 -15.02 2.51
N ASP A 43 9.52 -14.60 3.64
CA ASP A 43 8.87 -14.64 4.95
C ASP A 43 7.62 -13.75 5.00
N LEU A 44 7.67 -12.57 4.37
CA LEU A 44 6.54 -11.66 4.26
C LEU A 44 5.38 -12.33 3.49
N LEU A 45 5.68 -12.93 2.34
CA LEU A 45 4.69 -13.67 1.54
C LEU A 45 4.12 -14.88 2.30
N ALA A 46 4.96 -15.59 3.06
CA ALA A 46 4.54 -16.69 3.91
C ALA A 46 3.56 -16.22 5.00
N LYS A 47 3.90 -15.14 5.72
CA LYS A 47 3.04 -14.54 6.75
C LYS A 47 1.71 -14.03 6.18
N MET A 48 1.72 -13.55 4.94
CA MET A 48 0.50 -13.13 4.23
C MET A 48 -0.27 -14.30 3.60
N GLY A 49 0.23 -15.54 3.69
CA GLY A 49 -0.42 -16.72 3.11
C GLY A 49 -0.51 -16.68 1.58
N CYS A 50 0.43 -16.01 0.93
CA CYS A 50 0.39 -15.72 -0.51
C CYS A 50 1.40 -16.55 -1.34
N LEU A 51 2.12 -17.49 -0.72
CA LEU A 51 3.08 -18.36 -1.40
C LEU A 51 2.44 -19.30 -2.43
N ASP A 52 1.18 -19.69 -2.22
CA ASP A 52 0.48 -20.63 -3.10
C ASP A 52 -0.28 -19.94 -4.26
N VAL A 53 -0.15 -18.61 -4.38
CA VAL A 53 -0.83 -17.87 -5.46
C VAL A 53 -0.20 -18.23 -6.80
N THR A 54 -1.01 -18.76 -7.70
CA THR A 54 -0.55 -19.26 -9.00
C THR A 54 -0.68 -18.22 -10.10
N TYR A 55 0.41 -17.98 -10.83
CA TYR A 55 0.46 -17.05 -11.96
C TYR A 55 0.79 -17.78 -13.26
N TRP A 56 -0.02 -17.53 -14.29
CA TRP A 56 0.34 -17.89 -15.66
C TRP A 56 1.13 -16.73 -16.29
N VAL A 57 2.38 -16.99 -16.67
CA VAL A 57 3.29 -16.05 -17.33
C VAL A 57 3.82 -16.72 -18.59
N CYS A 58 3.66 -16.09 -19.75
CA CYS A 58 3.99 -16.75 -21.02
C CYS A 58 5.47 -17.06 -21.19
N ALA A 59 6.36 -16.32 -20.54
CA ALA A 59 7.80 -16.61 -20.53
C ALA A 59 8.13 -17.98 -19.90
N PHE A 60 7.28 -18.50 -19.00
CA PHE A 60 7.48 -19.81 -18.36
C PHE A 60 6.51 -20.88 -18.86
N ALA A 61 5.29 -20.48 -19.23
CA ALA A 61 4.20 -21.40 -19.50
C ALA A 61 4.05 -21.78 -20.98
N VAL A 62 4.76 -21.10 -21.88
CA VAL A 62 4.72 -21.37 -23.33
C VAL A 62 6.04 -21.98 -23.76
N ASN A 63 6.01 -23.10 -24.47
CA ASN A 63 7.20 -23.71 -25.04
C ASN A 63 7.70 -22.92 -26.25
N GLN A 64 8.38 -21.82 -26.01
CA GLN A 64 8.92 -20.96 -27.07
C GLN A 64 10.14 -21.59 -27.76
N HIS A 65 10.81 -22.51 -27.09
CA HIS A 65 11.95 -23.24 -27.62
C HIS A 65 11.63 -23.91 -28.97
N ILE A 66 10.41 -24.44 -29.13
CA ILE A 66 10.00 -25.13 -30.36
C ILE A 66 9.97 -24.22 -31.60
N SER A 67 9.87 -22.90 -31.43
CA SER A 67 9.89 -21.94 -32.55
C SER A 67 11.30 -21.52 -32.98
N ILE A 68 12.28 -21.71 -32.10
CA ILE A 68 13.67 -21.26 -32.31
C ILE A 68 14.67 -22.41 -32.36
N CYS A 69 14.25 -23.65 -32.07
CA CYS A 69 15.14 -24.81 -32.06
C CYS A 69 15.88 -24.96 -33.40
N HIS A 70 17.15 -25.39 -33.34
CA HIS A 70 18.03 -25.54 -34.51
C HIS A 70 18.29 -24.26 -35.33
N SER A 71 17.86 -23.11 -34.82
CA SER A 71 18.10 -21.81 -35.42
C SER A 71 18.71 -20.87 -34.36
N ASN A 72 19.39 -19.82 -34.82
CA ASN A 72 19.68 -18.68 -33.96
C ASN A 72 18.99 -17.43 -34.53
N PRO A 73 17.72 -17.18 -34.17
CA PRO A 73 16.97 -16.04 -34.69
C PRO A 73 17.37 -14.71 -34.03
N TYR A 74 18.15 -14.73 -32.95
CA TYR A 74 18.59 -13.54 -32.20
C TYR A 74 20.12 -13.47 -32.21
N ASP A 75 20.68 -12.40 -32.75
CA ASP A 75 22.10 -12.36 -33.11
C ASP A 75 23.02 -12.51 -31.87
N ARG A 76 22.66 -11.93 -30.72
CA ARG A 76 23.51 -11.87 -29.51
C ARG A 76 22.73 -11.75 -28.19
N ASP A 77 23.31 -12.29 -27.13
CA ASP A 77 22.91 -12.08 -25.74
C ASP A 77 23.06 -10.60 -25.37
N PRO A 78 22.02 -9.92 -24.87
CA PRO A 78 22.09 -8.48 -24.60
C PRO A 78 22.97 -8.12 -23.39
N PHE A 79 23.32 -9.07 -22.53
CA PHE A 79 24.16 -8.88 -21.36
C PHE A 79 25.63 -9.21 -21.66
N THR A 80 25.92 -10.36 -22.26
CA THR A 80 27.30 -10.78 -22.57
C THR A 80 27.76 -10.34 -23.96
N ASN A 81 26.84 -9.95 -24.84
CA ASN A 81 27.07 -9.68 -26.27
C ASN A 81 27.62 -10.89 -27.04
N GLU A 82 27.52 -12.10 -26.48
CA GLU A 82 27.93 -13.34 -27.12
C GLU A 82 26.84 -13.87 -28.04
N LEU A 83 27.23 -14.59 -29.08
CA LEU A 83 26.26 -15.22 -29.98
C LEU A 83 25.54 -16.34 -29.24
N HIS A 84 24.21 -16.39 -29.31
CA HIS A 84 23.47 -17.49 -28.68
C HIS A 84 23.83 -18.83 -29.36
N PRO A 85 24.09 -19.89 -28.57
CA PRO A 85 24.40 -21.19 -29.13
C PRO A 85 23.17 -21.77 -29.83
N VAL A 86 23.39 -22.42 -30.99
CA VAL A 86 22.34 -23.15 -31.68
C VAL A 86 21.97 -24.39 -30.87
N CYS A 87 20.67 -24.60 -30.65
CA CYS A 87 20.22 -25.77 -29.91
C CYS A 87 20.26 -27.06 -30.77
N HIS A 88 20.61 -28.18 -30.14
CA HIS A 88 20.74 -29.50 -30.75
C HIS A 88 19.86 -30.59 -30.10
N CYS A 89 18.80 -30.23 -29.37
CA CYS A 89 17.99 -31.16 -28.58
C CYS A 89 17.08 -32.12 -29.40
N GLY A 90 17.10 -32.04 -30.73
CA GLY A 90 16.31 -32.88 -31.64
C GLY A 90 14.82 -32.51 -31.75
N SER A 91 14.39 -31.41 -31.13
CA SER A 91 13.01 -30.94 -31.25
C SER A 91 12.71 -30.41 -32.64
N THR A 92 11.52 -30.72 -33.18
CA THR A 92 11.12 -30.21 -34.49
C THR A 92 10.78 -28.72 -34.38
N ASN A 93 11.47 -27.88 -35.15
CA ASN A 93 11.15 -26.45 -35.22
C ASN A 93 9.77 -26.25 -35.87
N ILE A 94 8.85 -25.59 -35.17
CA ILE A 94 7.54 -25.22 -35.70
C ILE A 94 7.61 -23.79 -36.23
N VAL A 95 7.60 -23.67 -37.56
CA VAL A 95 7.47 -22.37 -38.24
C VAL A 95 6.00 -22.05 -38.39
N ASP A 96 5.57 -20.89 -37.89
CA ASP A 96 4.19 -20.41 -37.97
C ASP A 96 4.12 -19.04 -38.66
N PRO A 97 4.35 -18.98 -39.99
CA PRO A 97 4.53 -17.71 -40.70
C PRO A 97 3.24 -16.88 -40.80
N ASP A 98 2.08 -17.53 -40.59
CA ASP A 98 0.76 -16.92 -40.70
C ASP A 98 0.05 -16.81 -39.33
N GLY A 99 0.71 -17.22 -38.24
CA GLY A 99 0.16 -17.17 -36.87
C GLY A 99 -1.04 -18.08 -36.65
N ARG A 100 -1.15 -19.20 -37.39
CA ARG A 100 -2.33 -20.08 -37.44
C ARG A 100 -2.02 -21.55 -37.24
N SER A 101 -0.76 -21.93 -37.12
CA SER A 101 -0.36 -23.32 -36.91
C SER A 101 -1.03 -23.89 -35.65
N ALA A 102 -1.73 -25.01 -35.80
CA ALA A 102 -2.33 -25.70 -34.66
C ALA A 102 -1.28 -26.25 -33.69
N ALA A 103 -0.07 -26.52 -34.18
CA ALA A 103 1.03 -27.06 -33.39
C ALA A 103 1.82 -25.97 -32.63
N SER A 104 1.60 -24.69 -32.95
CA SER A 104 2.25 -23.56 -32.26
C SER A 104 1.46 -23.15 -31.02
N GLU A 105 2.08 -23.20 -29.84
CA GLU A 105 1.51 -22.66 -28.61
C GLU A 105 1.50 -21.13 -28.59
N ILE A 106 2.41 -20.50 -29.35
CA ILE A 106 2.64 -19.05 -29.36
C ILE A 106 1.43 -18.29 -29.94
N ASN A 107 0.62 -18.91 -30.80
CA ASN A 107 -0.58 -18.26 -31.34
C ASN A 107 -1.85 -18.50 -30.51
N LYS A 108 -1.75 -19.17 -29.34
CA LYS A 108 -2.90 -19.60 -28.52
C LYS A 108 -3.25 -18.65 -27.37
N PHE A 109 -2.74 -17.42 -27.38
CA PHE A 109 -3.01 -16.45 -26.31
C PHE A 109 -4.50 -16.17 -26.14
N ASP A 110 -5.23 -15.89 -27.23
CA ASP A 110 -6.68 -15.62 -27.18
C ASP A 110 -7.46 -16.84 -26.62
N ASP A 111 -7.08 -18.05 -27.05
CA ASP A 111 -7.69 -19.31 -26.59
C ASP A 111 -7.42 -19.54 -25.10
N MET A 112 -6.17 -19.33 -24.65
CA MET A 112 -5.76 -19.46 -23.26
C MET A 112 -6.49 -18.45 -22.37
N MET A 113 -6.64 -17.20 -22.83
CA MET A 113 -7.43 -16.19 -22.10
C MET A 113 -8.89 -16.59 -21.97
N CYS A 114 -9.50 -17.11 -23.03
CA CYS A 114 -10.85 -17.65 -22.99
C CYS A 114 -10.99 -18.83 -22.02
N LEU A 115 -10.00 -19.73 -21.99
CA LEU A 115 -9.97 -20.84 -21.04
C LEU A 115 -9.87 -20.34 -19.60
N LEU A 116 -8.94 -19.42 -19.32
CA LEU A 116 -8.71 -18.85 -18.00
C LEU A 116 -9.91 -18.01 -17.50
N ALA A 117 -10.58 -17.28 -18.38
CA ALA A 117 -11.77 -16.53 -18.00
C ALA A 117 -12.93 -17.47 -17.60
N LYS A 118 -13.07 -18.63 -18.27
CA LYS A 118 -14.11 -19.62 -17.96
C LYS A 118 -13.93 -20.31 -16.62
N THR A 119 -12.72 -20.36 -16.05
CA THR A 119 -12.51 -20.95 -14.73
C THR A 119 -13.04 -20.07 -13.59
N GLY A 120 -13.41 -18.81 -13.87
CA GLY A 120 -14.08 -17.91 -12.94
C GLY A 120 -13.20 -17.30 -11.84
N GLY A 121 -11.95 -17.76 -11.71
CA GLY A 121 -10.98 -17.28 -10.71
C GLY A 121 -9.77 -16.53 -11.29
N CYS A 122 -9.68 -16.37 -12.61
CA CYS A 122 -8.48 -15.78 -13.22
C CYS A 122 -8.60 -14.25 -13.35
N ARG A 123 -7.68 -13.54 -12.71
CA ARG A 123 -7.42 -12.11 -12.93
C ARG A 123 -6.27 -11.87 -13.92
N GLN A 124 -6.26 -10.71 -14.55
CA GLN A 124 -5.16 -10.22 -15.37
C GLN A 124 -4.32 -9.22 -14.57
N VAL A 125 -3.04 -9.51 -14.43
CA VAL A 125 -2.02 -8.59 -13.90
C VAL A 125 -1.32 -7.96 -15.10
N ILE A 126 -1.27 -6.65 -15.15
CA ILE A 126 -0.61 -5.90 -16.21
C ILE A 126 0.70 -5.35 -15.62
N ALA A 127 1.81 -6.01 -15.94
CA ALA A 127 3.14 -5.67 -15.46
C ALA A 127 3.81 -4.71 -16.44
N VAL A 128 3.84 -3.43 -16.08
CA VAL A 128 4.30 -2.36 -16.98
C VAL A 128 5.75 -1.97 -16.66
N ASP A 129 6.55 -1.89 -17.71
CA ASP A 129 7.93 -1.40 -17.67
C ASP A 129 8.02 0.10 -17.37
N LYS A 130 9.21 0.53 -16.92
CA LYS A 130 9.51 1.95 -16.66
C LYS A 130 9.37 2.82 -17.92
N SER A 131 9.56 2.25 -19.11
CA SER A 131 9.38 2.94 -20.39
C SER A 131 7.91 3.06 -20.82
N LEU A 132 7.00 2.33 -20.16
CA LEU A 132 5.60 2.20 -20.56
C LEU A 132 5.42 1.63 -21.98
N ASP A 133 6.42 0.90 -22.50
CA ASP A 133 6.37 0.33 -23.86
C ASP A 133 5.30 -0.75 -23.99
N LEU A 134 4.84 -1.33 -22.87
CA LEU A 134 3.66 -2.19 -22.88
C LEU A 134 2.45 -1.54 -23.57
N PHE A 135 2.29 -0.23 -23.39
CA PHE A 135 1.21 0.51 -24.04
C PHE A 135 1.51 0.84 -25.51
N SER A 136 2.78 0.88 -25.93
CA SER A 136 3.13 1.17 -27.33
C SER A 136 3.09 -0.07 -28.23
N GLY A 137 2.77 -1.26 -27.70
CA GLY A 137 2.87 -2.53 -28.41
C GLY A 137 1.57 -3.28 -28.68
N VAL A 138 1.73 -4.45 -29.29
CA VAL A 138 0.71 -5.49 -29.55
C VAL A 138 -0.12 -5.88 -28.31
N LEU A 139 0.42 -5.64 -27.11
CA LEU A 139 -0.18 -6.02 -25.82
C LEU A 139 -1.48 -5.25 -25.49
N LEU A 140 -1.75 -4.13 -26.18
CA LEU A 140 -3.04 -3.44 -26.15
C LEU A 140 -4.21 -4.35 -26.57
N GLY A 141 -3.99 -5.25 -27.52
CA GLY A 141 -4.99 -6.21 -27.97
C GLY A 141 -5.35 -7.21 -26.86
N ILE A 142 -4.35 -7.75 -26.18
CA ILE A 142 -4.52 -8.67 -25.04
C ILE A 142 -5.30 -7.97 -23.92
N TRP A 143 -4.96 -6.72 -23.65
CA TRP A 143 -5.61 -5.95 -22.60
C TRP A 143 -7.11 -5.74 -22.85
N THR A 144 -7.48 -5.29 -24.03
CA THR A 144 -8.90 -5.09 -24.39
C THR A 144 -9.67 -6.40 -24.50
N PHE A 145 -9.00 -7.49 -24.88
CA PHE A 145 -9.60 -8.83 -24.92
C PHE A 145 -9.97 -9.33 -23.51
N ALA A 146 -9.09 -9.19 -22.51
CA ALA A 146 -9.40 -9.49 -21.12
C ALA A 146 -10.63 -8.73 -20.60
N LYS A 147 -10.75 -7.45 -20.95
CA LYS A 147 -11.90 -6.63 -20.56
C LYS A 147 -13.20 -7.15 -21.17
N ARG A 148 -13.18 -7.59 -22.43
CA ARG A 148 -14.34 -8.24 -23.10
C ARG A 148 -14.73 -9.55 -22.43
N LEU A 149 -13.76 -10.27 -21.87
CA LEU A 149 -13.98 -11.49 -21.09
C LEU A 149 -14.37 -11.22 -19.63
N GLN A 150 -14.52 -9.94 -19.24
CA GLN A 150 -14.84 -9.53 -17.87
C GLN A 150 -13.83 -10.03 -16.82
N MET A 151 -12.58 -10.24 -17.22
CA MET A 151 -11.52 -10.55 -16.27
C MET A 151 -11.23 -9.32 -15.41
N GLU A 152 -11.04 -9.52 -14.11
CA GLU A 152 -10.54 -8.46 -13.23
C GLU A 152 -9.11 -8.09 -13.65
N GLN A 153 -8.78 -6.79 -13.64
CA GLN A 153 -7.50 -6.28 -14.13
C GLN A 153 -6.81 -5.48 -13.03
N SER A 154 -5.55 -5.82 -12.72
CA SER A 154 -4.69 -5.06 -11.83
C SER A 154 -3.50 -4.48 -12.60
N LEU A 155 -3.24 -3.19 -12.44
CA LEU A 155 -2.10 -2.51 -13.06
C LEU A 155 -0.96 -2.43 -12.05
N LYS A 156 0.24 -2.89 -12.45
CA LYS A 156 1.46 -2.82 -11.64
C LYS A 156 2.48 -1.95 -12.35
N LEU A 157 2.86 -0.87 -11.67
CA LEU A 157 3.82 0.13 -12.15
C LEU A 157 4.99 0.22 -11.18
N SER A 158 6.14 0.70 -11.64
CA SER A 158 7.26 0.91 -10.73
C SER A 158 6.93 2.01 -9.73
N SER A 159 6.35 3.13 -10.16
CA SER A 159 5.98 4.22 -9.27
C SER A 159 4.99 5.20 -9.91
N LYS A 160 4.34 6.02 -9.07
CA LYS A 160 3.49 7.14 -9.50
C LYS A 160 4.22 8.11 -10.42
N ALA A 161 5.49 8.36 -10.15
CA ALA A 161 6.30 9.32 -10.88
C ALA A 161 6.42 8.95 -12.36
N VAL A 162 6.59 7.65 -12.67
CA VAL A 162 6.64 7.17 -14.05
C VAL A 162 5.34 7.46 -14.80
N LEU A 163 4.19 7.26 -14.14
CA LEU A 163 2.89 7.56 -14.73
C LEU A 163 2.73 9.06 -14.99
N GLN A 164 3.13 9.92 -14.05
CA GLN A 164 3.05 11.37 -14.19
C GLN A 164 3.98 11.91 -15.27
N GLU A 165 5.22 11.42 -15.33
CA GLU A 165 6.22 11.80 -16.34
C GLU A 165 5.72 11.47 -17.75
N ARG A 166 5.01 10.35 -17.90
CA ARG A 166 4.57 9.81 -19.19
C ARG A 166 3.08 9.94 -19.46
N ALA A 167 2.34 10.68 -18.65
CA ALA A 167 0.90 10.87 -18.81
C ALA A 167 0.53 11.34 -20.23
N ARG A 168 1.29 12.29 -20.77
CA ARG A 168 1.12 12.78 -22.15
C ARG A 168 1.29 11.70 -23.21
N THR A 169 2.18 10.74 -23.00
CA THR A 169 2.36 9.62 -23.93
C THR A 169 1.14 8.72 -23.91
N LEU A 170 0.59 8.47 -22.72
CA LEU A 170 -0.62 7.67 -22.54
C LEU A 170 -1.89 8.37 -23.07
N GLU A 171 -2.00 9.69 -22.95
CA GLU A 171 -3.11 10.46 -23.53
C GLU A 171 -3.15 10.39 -25.06
N ASN A 172 -1.99 10.24 -25.70
CA ASN A 172 -1.85 10.19 -27.16
C ASN A 172 -1.73 8.76 -27.70
N LEU A 173 -2.14 7.76 -26.92
CA LEU A 173 -2.16 6.37 -27.32
C LEU A 173 -3.12 6.14 -28.49
N ASP A 174 -2.57 5.63 -29.59
CA ASP A 174 -3.32 5.14 -30.75
C ASP A 174 -2.79 3.75 -31.11
N VAL A 175 -3.67 2.74 -31.13
CA VAL A 175 -3.32 1.36 -31.50
C VAL A 175 -2.75 1.26 -32.92
N ARG A 176 -3.03 2.21 -33.83
CA ARG A 176 -2.40 2.27 -35.16
C ARG A 176 -0.89 2.49 -35.08
N ASN A 177 -0.44 3.17 -34.04
CA ASN A 177 0.97 3.44 -33.80
C ASN A 177 1.65 2.30 -33.03
N MET A 178 0.96 1.18 -32.80
CA MET A 178 1.55 0.06 -32.08
C MET A 178 2.76 -0.53 -32.80
N ARG A 179 3.72 -1.01 -32.02
CA ARG A 179 4.92 -1.73 -32.46
C ARG A 179 4.68 -3.23 -32.36
N ALA A 180 5.04 -3.94 -33.41
CA ALA A 180 5.06 -5.39 -33.47
C ALA A 180 6.42 -5.83 -34.05
N SER A 181 6.86 -7.05 -33.73
CA SER A 181 8.09 -7.61 -34.30
C SER A 181 7.97 -7.83 -35.81
N SER A 182 6.75 -7.98 -36.32
CA SER A 182 6.43 -8.12 -37.74
C SER A 182 5.23 -7.24 -38.11
N ASP A 183 5.30 -6.57 -39.26
CA ASP A 183 4.19 -5.77 -39.78
C ASP A 183 2.93 -6.62 -40.05
N LYS A 184 3.10 -7.90 -40.40
CA LYS A 184 1.99 -8.84 -40.58
C LYS A 184 1.22 -9.06 -39.28
N ASP A 185 1.91 -9.16 -38.15
CA ASP A 185 1.26 -9.32 -36.85
C ASP A 185 0.46 -8.06 -36.51
N LYS A 186 1.03 -6.89 -36.81
CA LYS A 186 0.33 -5.61 -36.66
C LYS A 186 -0.95 -5.56 -37.47
N GLU A 187 -0.89 -5.93 -38.76
CA GLU A 187 -2.06 -6.01 -39.64
C GLU A 187 -3.09 -7.01 -39.14
N LEU A 188 -2.67 -8.19 -38.66
CA LEU A 188 -3.57 -9.21 -38.14
C LEU A 188 -4.32 -8.71 -36.89
N ILE A 189 -3.64 -8.01 -35.99
CA ILE A 189 -4.26 -7.43 -34.79
C ILE A 189 -5.19 -6.28 -35.16
N LEU A 190 -4.76 -5.35 -36.01
CA LEU A 190 -5.62 -4.25 -36.47
C LEU A 190 -6.85 -4.79 -37.22
N GLY A 191 -6.70 -5.86 -37.99
CA GLY A 191 -7.79 -6.54 -38.68
C GLY A 191 -8.82 -7.19 -37.75
N LYS A 192 -8.44 -7.53 -36.50
CA LYS A 192 -9.38 -8.01 -35.47
C LYS A 192 -10.22 -6.86 -34.89
N ILE A 193 -9.81 -5.61 -35.07
CA ILE A 193 -10.49 -4.42 -34.52
C ILE A 193 -11.45 -3.85 -35.58
N LYS A 194 -12.76 -3.99 -35.33
CA LYS A 194 -13.79 -3.54 -36.28
C LYS A 194 -13.80 -2.01 -36.48
N ASP A 195 -13.62 -1.24 -35.41
CA ASP A 195 -13.55 0.21 -35.42
C ASP A 195 -12.40 0.67 -34.51
N ILE A 196 -11.34 1.17 -35.15
CA ILE A 196 -10.12 1.58 -34.45
C ILE A 196 -10.33 2.85 -33.63
N ASN A 197 -11.19 3.78 -34.08
CA ASN A 197 -11.45 5.01 -33.34
C ASN A 197 -12.23 4.73 -32.06
N ASP A 198 -13.29 3.92 -32.16
CA ASP A 198 -14.06 3.45 -31.00
C ASP A 198 -13.17 2.64 -30.05
N PHE A 199 -12.28 1.80 -30.58
CA PHE A 199 -11.31 1.07 -29.78
C PHE A 199 -10.38 1.99 -28.99
N ASN A 200 -9.76 2.99 -29.65
CA ASN A 200 -8.89 3.95 -28.97
C ASN A 200 -9.66 4.79 -27.94
N ALA A 201 -10.90 5.18 -28.23
CA ALA A 201 -11.73 5.90 -27.26
C ALA A 201 -12.01 5.04 -26.01
N LYS A 202 -12.35 3.76 -26.21
CA LYS A 202 -12.55 2.79 -25.11
C LYS A 202 -11.27 2.53 -24.33
N LEU A 203 -10.13 2.47 -25.01
CA LEU A 203 -8.82 2.34 -24.40
C LEU A 203 -8.52 3.55 -23.49
N GLN A 204 -8.75 4.76 -23.99
CA GLN A 204 -8.57 5.99 -23.21
C GLN A 204 -9.47 6.02 -21.96
N VAL A 205 -10.74 5.62 -22.10
CA VAL A 205 -11.65 5.48 -20.95
C VAL A 205 -11.12 4.41 -19.97
N LEU A 206 -10.63 3.27 -20.47
CA LEU A 206 -10.11 2.21 -19.62
C LEU A 206 -8.86 2.62 -18.83
N ILE A 207 -8.00 3.46 -19.41
CA ILE A 207 -6.82 4.04 -18.72
C ILE A 207 -7.27 5.11 -17.72
N PHE A 208 -8.01 6.11 -18.18
CA PHE A 208 -8.15 7.42 -17.53
C PHE A 208 -9.53 7.72 -16.94
N ASP A 209 -10.49 6.78 -16.98
CA ASP A 209 -11.79 7.00 -16.33
C ASP A 209 -11.56 7.38 -14.85
N PRO A 210 -12.05 8.55 -14.39
CA PRO A 210 -11.73 9.05 -13.04
C PRO A 210 -12.27 8.20 -11.90
N LYS A 211 -13.22 7.28 -12.17
CA LYS A 211 -13.89 6.46 -11.16
C LYS A 211 -13.43 5.00 -11.20
N ALA A 212 -13.21 4.48 -12.40
CA ALA A 212 -12.98 3.05 -12.65
C ALA A 212 -11.84 2.78 -13.64
N GLY A 213 -11.16 3.81 -14.11
CA GLY A 213 -9.98 3.68 -14.96
C GLY A 213 -8.82 3.08 -14.18
N LEU A 214 -7.89 2.45 -14.88
CA LEU A 214 -6.73 1.84 -14.24
C LEU A 214 -5.95 2.83 -13.38
N VAL A 215 -5.79 4.08 -13.85
CA VAL A 215 -5.08 5.13 -13.10
C VAL A 215 -5.84 5.50 -11.83
N ALA A 216 -7.17 5.58 -11.88
CA ALA A 216 -7.99 5.89 -10.71
C ALA A 216 -7.94 4.74 -9.67
N THR A 217 -8.07 3.49 -10.12
CA THR A 217 -7.92 2.31 -9.26
C THR A 217 -6.52 2.25 -8.65
N TRP A 218 -5.49 2.55 -9.44
CA TRP A 218 -4.11 2.62 -8.97
C TRP A 218 -3.94 3.72 -7.91
N HIS A 219 -4.51 4.91 -8.09
CA HIS A 219 -4.46 5.98 -7.09
C HIS A 219 -5.20 5.64 -5.77
N ALA A 220 -6.34 4.96 -5.85
CA ALA A 220 -7.05 4.49 -4.66
C ALA A 220 -6.19 3.51 -3.86
N MET A 221 -5.44 2.65 -4.55
CA MET A 221 -4.52 1.69 -3.94
C MET A 221 -3.17 2.31 -3.53
N ASP A 222 -2.69 3.37 -4.17
CA ASP A 222 -1.52 4.16 -3.75
C ASP A 222 -1.75 4.81 -2.37
N SER A 223 -3.00 5.11 -2.04
CA SER A 223 -3.38 5.55 -0.69
C SER A 223 -3.20 4.43 0.35
N LEU A 224 -3.39 3.16 -0.06
CA LEU A 224 -3.04 1.99 0.75
C LEU A 224 -1.52 1.75 0.78
N GLN A 225 -0.77 2.17 -0.25
CA GLN A 225 0.70 2.12 -0.26
C GLN A 225 1.33 3.01 0.82
N GLN A 226 0.69 4.12 1.21
CA GLN A 226 1.10 4.87 2.41
C GLN A 226 1.03 4.00 3.66
N ILE A 227 0.07 3.08 3.73
CA ILE A 227 -0.03 2.09 4.81
C ILE A 227 1.08 1.03 4.66
N GLY A 228 1.46 0.64 3.45
CA GLY A 228 2.61 -0.23 3.19
C GLY A 228 3.94 0.33 3.69
N LYS A 229 4.21 1.63 3.47
CA LYS A 229 5.37 2.32 4.08
C LYS A 229 5.30 2.36 5.61
N VAL A 230 4.10 2.50 6.17
CA VAL A 230 3.89 2.39 7.62
C VAL A 230 4.17 0.96 8.08
N CYS A 231 3.80 -0.07 7.32
CA CYS A 231 4.13 -1.46 7.62
C CYS A 231 5.64 -1.74 7.53
N GLU A 232 6.35 -1.16 6.56
CA GLU A 232 7.81 -1.24 6.45
C GLU A 232 8.48 -0.63 7.68
N LEU A 233 8.02 0.55 8.11
CA LEU A 233 8.39 1.17 9.39
C LEU A 233 8.10 0.24 10.58
N LEU A 234 6.92 -0.37 10.65
CA LEU A 234 6.52 -1.32 11.70
C LEU A 234 7.38 -2.59 11.69
N LEU A 235 7.87 -3.02 10.53
CA LEU A 235 8.75 -4.17 10.38
C LEU A 235 10.20 -3.84 10.82
N LEU A 236 10.72 -2.66 10.47
CA LEU A 236 12.00 -2.16 10.98
C LEU A 236 11.97 -2.03 12.52
N LEU A 237 10.86 -1.50 13.06
CA LEU A 237 10.61 -1.42 14.50
C LEU A 237 10.53 -2.77 15.19
N SER A 238 10.09 -3.81 14.49
CA SER A 238 9.98 -5.15 15.03
C SER A 238 11.34 -5.85 15.18
N GLN A 239 12.38 -5.44 14.46
CA GLN A 239 13.64 -6.19 14.37
C GLN A 239 14.77 -5.58 15.22
N GLU A 240 15.02 -4.27 15.15
CA GLU A 240 16.25 -3.69 15.75
C GLU A 240 16.03 -2.48 16.68
N GLY A 241 14.76 -2.05 16.83
CA GLY A 241 14.41 -0.74 17.38
C GLY A 241 14.84 0.40 16.45
N MET A 242 14.18 1.56 16.51
CA MET A 242 14.56 2.71 15.67
C MET A 242 15.29 3.77 16.47
N ASP A 243 16.44 4.21 15.98
CA ASP A 243 17.09 5.41 16.49
C ASP A 243 16.41 6.69 15.98
N LEU A 244 16.68 7.82 16.63
CA LEU A 244 16.12 9.12 16.27
C LEU A 244 16.39 9.50 14.81
N GLN A 245 17.58 9.17 14.29
CA GLN A 245 17.98 9.52 12.93
C GLN A 245 17.14 8.75 11.90
N THR A 246 16.87 7.47 12.17
CA THR A 246 16.02 6.60 11.35
C THR A 246 14.57 7.08 11.38
N VAL A 247 14.07 7.50 12.55
CA VAL A 247 12.72 8.08 12.69
C VAL A 247 12.58 9.37 11.87
N GLN A 248 13.56 10.28 11.98
CA GLN A 248 13.55 11.53 11.22
C GLN A 248 13.65 11.28 9.71
N ALA A 249 14.54 10.38 9.29
CA ALA A 249 14.67 9.97 7.89
C ALA A 249 13.37 9.36 7.36
N SER A 250 12.70 8.52 8.16
CA SER A 250 11.42 7.90 7.82
C SER A 250 10.31 8.94 7.63
N PHE A 251 10.20 9.93 8.52
CA PHE A 251 9.23 11.01 8.37
C PHE A 251 9.52 11.91 7.16
N GLN A 252 10.78 12.18 6.85
CA GLN A 252 11.17 12.88 5.62
C GLN A 252 10.80 12.08 4.36
N GLN A 253 11.03 10.76 4.36
CA GLN A 253 10.64 9.88 3.26
C GLN A 253 9.11 9.75 3.08
N LEU A 254 8.34 9.97 4.14
CA LEU A 254 6.88 10.09 4.10
C LEU A 254 6.41 11.50 3.68
N HIS A 255 7.33 12.42 3.38
CA HIS A 255 7.05 13.83 3.08
C HIS A 255 6.27 14.55 4.18
N MET A 256 6.43 14.11 5.44
CA MET A 256 5.91 14.82 6.59
C MET A 256 6.96 15.83 7.04
N ASN A 257 6.79 17.09 6.62
CA ASN A 257 7.64 18.21 7.04
C ASN A 257 7.30 18.61 8.48
N LEU A 258 7.70 17.77 9.42
CA LEU A 258 7.62 18.05 10.85
C LEU A 258 8.92 18.72 11.30
N ASP A 259 8.81 19.59 12.30
CA ASP A 259 9.97 20.22 12.93
C ASP A 259 10.89 19.15 13.55
N PRO A 260 12.17 19.06 13.16
CA PRO A 260 13.10 18.09 13.71
C PRO A 260 13.21 18.14 15.24
N ASP A 261 13.11 19.34 15.82
CA ASP A 261 13.19 19.54 17.26
C ASP A 261 11.95 18.95 17.97
N ALA A 262 10.77 19.15 17.38
CA ALA A 262 9.53 18.55 17.89
C ALA A 262 9.53 17.02 17.79
N ILE A 263 10.11 16.45 16.74
CA ILE A 263 10.30 15.00 16.62
C ILE A 263 11.26 14.49 17.69
N GLN A 264 12.37 15.21 17.93
CA GLN A 264 13.34 14.85 18.95
C GLN A 264 12.74 14.91 20.35
N ASP A 265 11.99 15.96 20.68
CA ASP A 265 11.29 16.07 21.96
C ASP A 265 10.27 14.94 22.14
N ALA A 266 9.50 14.62 21.09
CA ALA A 266 8.55 13.52 21.14
C ALA A 266 9.27 12.17 21.31
N PHE A 267 10.40 11.96 20.65
CA PHE A 267 11.25 10.77 20.78
C PHE A 267 11.77 10.62 22.21
N MET A 268 12.39 11.66 22.78
CA MET A 268 12.95 11.63 24.14
C MET A 268 11.89 11.39 25.24
N ILE A 269 10.63 11.76 24.98
CA ILE A 269 9.54 11.50 25.95
C ILE A 269 9.02 10.07 25.85
N VAL A 270 9.19 9.44 24.69
CA VAL A 270 8.62 8.13 24.37
C VAL A 270 9.63 7.00 24.55
N ASP A 271 10.92 7.28 24.41
CA ASP A 271 12.03 6.43 24.83
C ASP A 271 12.04 6.35 26.37
N THR A 272 11.31 5.36 26.92
CA THR A 272 11.10 5.25 28.36
C THR A 272 12.21 4.50 29.09
N ASN A 273 12.96 3.68 28.36
CA ASN A 273 14.13 2.93 28.79
C ASN A 273 15.44 3.70 28.61
N CYS A 274 15.43 4.84 27.91
CA CYS A 274 16.60 5.69 27.62
C CYS A 274 17.73 4.92 26.93
N ASP A 275 17.38 4.02 25.99
CA ASP A 275 18.38 3.26 25.23
C ASP A 275 18.62 3.84 23.82
N ASP A 276 18.13 5.06 23.57
CA ASP A 276 18.20 5.77 22.30
C ASP A 276 17.56 4.99 21.13
N LYS A 277 16.71 4.00 21.44
CA LYS A 277 16.03 3.14 20.48
C LYS A 277 14.57 2.93 20.86
N ILE A 278 13.64 3.40 20.03
CA ILE A 278 12.22 3.14 20.28
C ILE A 278 11.84 1.73 19.82
N ASP A 279 11.27 0.95 20.73
CA ASP A 279 10.62 -0.32 20.39
C ASP A 279 9.27 -0.07 19.69
N LEU A 280 8.61 -1.12 19.19
CA LEU A 280 7.31 -1.01 18.52
C LEU A 280 6.24 -0.34 19.39
N THR A 281 6.23 -0.59 20.70
CA THR A 281 5.23 -0.02 21.63
C THR A 281 5.49 1.47 21.86
N GLU A 282 6.76 1.83 21.99
CA GLU A 282 7.22 3.21 22.11
C GLU A 282 6.90 3.95 20.82
N PHE A 283 7.23 3.41 19.65
CA PHE A 283 6.84 4.03 18.38
C PHE A 283 5.34 4.25 18.23
N LEU A 284 4.49 3.28 18.62
CA LEU A 284 3.04 3.51 18.61
C LEU A 284 2.63 4.67 19.54
N SER A 285 3.30 4.80 20.68
CA SER A 285 3.11 5.93 21.59
C SER A 285 3.63 7.26 21.01
N LEU A 286 4.71 7.21 20.20
CA LEU A 286 5.22 8.34 19.44
C LEU A 286 4.22 8.80 18.39
N ILE A 287 3.62 7.87 17.63
CA ILE A 287 2.59 8.17 16.65
C ILE A 287 1.36 8.79 17.32
N ASP A 288 0.87 8.23 18.43
CA ASP A 288 -0.23 8.81 19.19
C ASP A 288 0.10 10.25 19.61
N LYS A 289 1.32 10.50 20.07
CA LYS A 289 1.76 11.83 20.50
C LYS A 289 1.90 12.83 19.34
N LEU A 290 2.41 12.39 18.20
CA LEU A 290 2.50 13.20 16.99
C LEU A 290 1.11 13.60 16.50
N VAL A 291 0.17 12.67 16.49
CA VAL A 291 -1.22 12.91 16.06
C VAL A 291 -1.96 13.84 17.04
N ASP A 292 -1.80 13.62 18.34
CA ASP A 292 -2.54 14.38 19.35
C ASP A 292 -1.97 15.79 19.60
N GLN A 293 -0.65 15.97 19.43
CA GLN A 293 0.04 17.21 19.83
C GLN A 293 0.72 17.91 18.65
N VAL A 294 1.65 17.23 17.98
CA VAL A 294 2.56 17.88 17.02
C VAL A 294 1.85 18.28 15.73
N ILE A 295 1.06 17.38 15.12
CA ILE A 295 0.37 17.65 13.85
C ILE A 295 -0.64 18.82 13.98
N PRO A 296 -1.52 18.86 15.00
CA PRO A 296 -2.40 20.01 15.20
C PRO A 296 -1.64 21.33 15.33
N GLU A 297 -0.53 21.33 16.08
CA GLU A 297 0.30 22.52 16.28
C GLU A 297 0.92 23.01 14.96
N SER A 298 1.50 22.11 14.17
CA SER A 298 2.06 22.45 12.85
C SER A 298 0.99 22.94 11.87
N ILE A 299 -0.22 22.38 11.89
CA ILE A 299 -1.34 22.87 11.07
C ILE A 299 -1.71 24.31 11.47
N PHE A 300 -1.81 24.59 12.77
CA PHE A 300 -2.14 25.94 13.25
C PHE A 300 -1.07 26.97 12.89
N GLU A 301 0.21 26.59 13.00
CA GLU A 301 1.34 27.42 12.61
C GLU A 301 1.35 27.69 11.10
N TYR A 302 1.16 26.66 10.26
CA TYR A 302 1.10 26.80 8.81
C TYR A 302 -0.07 27.69 8.36
N MET A 303 -1.22 27.59 9.04
CA MET A 303 -2.37 28.46 8.78
C MET A 303 -2.16 29.91 9.25
N GLY A 304 -1.05 30.22 9.93
CA GLY A 304 -0.79 31.53 10.53
C GLY A 304 -1.81 31.91 11.60
N LEU A 305 -2.56 30.92 12.11
CA LEU A 305 -3.62 31.13 13.09
C LEU A 305 -3.06 30.88 14.48
N LEU A 306 -2.76 31.96 15.18
CA LEU A 306 -2.41 31.87 16.59
C LEU A 306 -3.61 31.30 17.36
N ARG A 307 -3.42 30.37 18.33
CA ARG A 307 -4.51 29.72 19.08
C ARG A 307 -5.56 30.71 19.63
N HIS A 308 -5.12 31.91 20.03
CA HIS A 308 -6.01 32.95 20.51
C HIS A 308 -6.95 33.51 19.43
N GLN A 309 -6.55 33.51 18.16
CA GLN A 309 -7.35 33.96 17.03
C GLN A 309 -8.45 32.95 16.66
N ILE A 310 -8.19 31.65 16.82
CA ILE A 310 -9.20 30.61 16.61
C ILE A 310 -10.25 30.69 17.72
N LEU A 311 -9.82 30.77 18.97
CA LEU A 311 -10.72 30.95 20.10
C LEU A 311 -11.53 32.24 19.93
N SER A 312 -10.89 33.34 19.53
CA SER A 312 -11.56 34.61 19.24
C SER A 312 -12.58 34.48 18.11
N ASN A 313 -12.24 33.81 17.00
CA ASN A 313 -13.16 33.61 15.88
C ASN A 313 -14.34 32.71 16.24
N VAL A 314 -14.11 31.63 17.01
CA VAL A 314 -15.18 30.76 17.49
C VAL A 314 -16.09 31.51 18.46
N VAL A 315 -15.51 32.22 19.43
CA VAL A 315 -16.28 33.05 20.38
C VAL A 315 -17.07 34.13 19.65
N MET A 316 -16.47 34.82 18.66
CA MET A 316 -17.16 35.82 17.85
C MET A 316 -18.32 35.21 17.06
N LYS A 317 -18.12 34.06 16.42
CA LYS A 317 -19.19 33.37 15.68
C LYS A 317 -20.31 32.88 16.60
N VAL A 318 -19.98 32.28 17.74
CA VAL A 318 -20.96 31.85 18.75
C VAL A 318 -21.73 33.05 19.29
N THR A 319 -21.05 34.16 19.59
CA THR A 319 -21.67 35.40 20.06
C THR A 319 -22.58 36.01 18.99
N THR A 320 -22.18 35.95 17.72
CA THR A 320 -23.00 36.40 16.58
C THR A 320 -24.26 35.56 16.42
N ILE A 321 -24.15 34.24 16.54
CA ILE A 321 -25.30 33.33 16.51
C ILE A 321 -26.24 33.60 17.69
N LEU A 322 -25.70 33.75 18.90
CA LEU A 322 -26.47 34.08 20.10
C LEU A 322 -27.20 35.42 19.97
N THR A 323 -26.56 36.44 19.40
CA THR A 323 -27.19 37.75 19.16
C THR A 323 -28.28 37.67 18.10
N MET A 324 -28.10 36.89 17.02
CA MET A 324 -29.17 36.62 16.06
C MET A 324 -30.36 35.92 16.72
N PHE A 325 -30.12 34.90 17.56
CA PHE A 325 -31.18 34.23 18.30
C PHE A 325 -31.91 35.16 19.28
N LEU A 326 -31.17 36.01 19.99
CA LEU A 326 -31.75 37.02 20.88
C LEU A 326 -32.64 37.99 20.10
N PHE A 327 -32.20 38.45 18.93
CA PHE A 327 -32.97 39.35 18.08
C PHE A 327 -34.26 38.71 17.57
N VAL A 328 -34.20 37.45 17.11
CA VAL A 328 -35.37 36.67 16.71
C VAL A 328 -36.33 36.49 17.90
N PHE A 329 -35.80 36.17 19.09
CA PHE A 329 -36.59 36.00 20.29
C PHE A 329 -37.32 37.29 20.73
N VAL A 330 -36.63 38.43 20.73
CA VAL A 330 -37.23 39.73 21.06
C VAL A 330 -38.28 40.11 20.02
N SER A 331 -37.99 39.91 18.73
CA SER A 331 -38.93 40.19 17.64
C SER A 331 -40.20 39.36 17.78
N LEU A 332 -40.09 38.05 18.02
CA LEU A 332 -41.23 37.16 18.21
C LEU A 332 -42.07 37.53 19.44
N ASN A 333 -41.43 37.94 20.55
CA ASN A 333 -42.16 38.41 21.73
C ASN A 333 -42.89 39.73 21.49
N ALA A 334 -42.31 40.65 20.72
CA ALA A 334 -42.96 41.91 20.37
C ALA A 334 -44.25 41.71 19.55
N PHE A 335 -44.30 40.68 18.70
CA PHE A 335 -45.50 40.33 17.93
C PHE A 335 -46.58 39.59 18.75
N HIS A 336 -46.26 39.08 19.93
CA HIS A 336 -47.21 38.39 20.81
C HIS A 336 -48.06 39.33 21.70
N VAL A 337 -47.77 40.64 21.73
CA VAL A 337 -48.40 41.57 22.69
C VAL A 337 -49.84 41.98 22.31
N ASN A 338 -50.40 41.55 21.18
CA ASN A 338 -51.74 42.02 20.78
C ASN A 338 -52.75 40.94 20.33
N VAL A 339 -52.48 39.64 20.58
CA VAL A 339 -53.47 38.59 20.33
C VAL A 339 -54.09 38.17 21.66
N GLY A 340 -55.26 38.74 21.94
CA GLY A 340 -55.92 38.72 23.24
C GLY A 340 -56.10 37.33 23.88
N GLN A 341 -55.75 37.26 25.16
CA GLN A 341 -56.36 36.55 26.30
C GLN A 341 -56.99 35.13 26.18
N LYS A 342 -56.96 34.44 25.04
CA LYS A 342 -57.53 33.09 24.91
C LYS A 342 -56.71 32.18 23.97
N ALA A 343 -55.47 31.89 24.32
CA ALA A 343 -54.73 30.77 23.71
C ALA A 343 -53.55 30.32 24.59
N THR A 344 -53.81 29.55 25.64
CA THR A 344 -52.81 29.01 26.58
C THR A 344 -52.06 27.77 26.08
N THR A 345 -52.06 27.47 24.77
CA THR A 345 -51.49 26.21 24.22
C THR A 345 -50.42 26.38 23.14
N ALA A 346 -50.00 27.60 22.78
CA ALA A 346 -49.08 27.83 21.66
C ALA A 346 -47.58 27.66 21.96
N GLY A 347 -47.16 27.62 23.24
CA GLY A 347 -45.75 27.63 23.63
C GLY A 347 -44.92 26.40 23.24
N SER A 348 -45.55 25.24 23.01
CA SER A 348 -44.85 24.00 22.63
C SER A 348 -44.47 23.93 21.15
N SER A 349 -45.10 24.76 20.30
CA SER A 349 -44.86 24.76 18.85
C SER A 349 -43.56 25.48 18.46
N MET A 350 -43.19 26.55 19.18
CA MET A 350 -41.96 27.31 18.91
C MET A 350 -40.68 26.52 19.22
N ILE A 351 -40.67 25.74 20.30
CA ILE A 351 -39.50 24.92 20.67
C ILE A 351 -39.25 23.84 19.59
N ARG A 352 -40.32 23.28 19.00
CA ARG A 352 -40.20 22.32 17.88
C ARG A 352 -39.76 22.99 16.58
N ALA A 353 -40.23 24.20 16.29
CA ALA A 353 -39.79 24.95 15.10
C ALA A 353 -38.32 25.39 15.20
N ALA A 354 -37.85 25.78 16.39
CA ALA A 354 -36.45 26.09 16.63
C ALA A 354 -35.55 24.85 16.55
N LEU A 355 -35.99 23.71 17.07
CA LEU A 355 -35.30 22.42 16.91
C LEU A 355 -35.28 21.93 15.45
N ALA A 356 -36.37 22.13 14.71
CA ALA A 356 -36.44 21.79 13.28
C ALA A 356 -35.57 22.72 12.41
N GLY A 357 -35.47 24.00 12.76
CA GLY A 357 -34.56 24.95 12.11
C GLY A 357 -33.08 24.64 12.37
N LEU A 358 -32.74 24.19 13.58
CA LEU A 358 -31.39 23.71 13.91
C LEU A 358 -31.05 22.40 13.16
N ALA A 359 -32.03 21.53 12.94
CA ALA A 359 -31.86 20.32 12.12
C ALA A 359 -31.70 20.63 10.62
N LEU A 360 -32.37 21.69 10.10
CA LEU A 360 -32.30 22.11 8.69
C LEU A 360 -31.03 22.90 8.33
N LEU A 361 -30.41 23.58 9.31
CA LEU A 361 -29.07 24.18 9.16
C LEU A 361 -27.94 23.15 9.31
N GLY A 362 -28.28 21.89 9.58
CA GLY A 362 -27.41 20.73 9.48
C GLY A 362 -26.99 20.46 8.04
N LEU A 363 -26.02 21.25 7.58
CA LEU A 363 -25.13 20.92 6.48
C LEU A 363 -24.82 19.42 6.52
N ARG A 364 -25.32 18.71 5.50
CA ARG A 364 -24.86 17.38 5.13
C ARG A 364 -23.43 17.53 4.61
N ASN A 365 -22.51 17.73 5.55
CA ASN A 365 -21.09 17.67 5.34
C ASN A 365 -20.68 16.31 5.91
N ASP A 366 -20.22 15.40 5.06
CA ASP A 366 -19.81 14.05 5.44
C ASP A 366 -18.56 14.03 6.35
N ASN A 367 -18.13 15.19 6.87
CA ASN A 367 -17.11 15.39 7.89
C ASN A 367 -17.71 15.58 9.29
N SER A 368 -18.68 14.74 9.66
CA SER A 368 -19.08 14.69 11.07
C SER A 368 -17.86 14.31 11.92
N PRO A 369 -17.58 15.00 13.05
CA PRO A 369 -16.50 14.61 13.95
C PRO A 369 -16.64 13.16 14.42
N GLU A 370 -17.87 12.65 14.57
CA GLU A 370 -18.11 11.22 14.87
C GLU A 370 -17.70 10.29 13.73
N TYR A 371 -17.83 10.72 12.47
CA TYR A 371 -17.41 9.93 11.31
C TYR A 371 -15.87 9.91 11.18
N MET A 372 -15.23 11.05 11.38
CA MET A 372 -13.77 11.14 11.42
C MET A 372 -13.20 10.32 12.57
N GLU A 373 -13.80 10.40 13.76
CA GLU A 373 -13.43 9.59 14.92
C GLU A 373 -13.68 8.10 14.68
N LYS A 374 -14.74 7.74 13.95
CA LYS A 374 -14.99 6.35 13.55
C LYS A 374 -13.95 5.84 12.56
N GLN A 375 -13.60 6.61 11.52
CA GLN A 375 -12.56 6.25 10.55
C GLN A 375 -11.19 6.14 11.23
N TYR A 376 -10.88 7.07 12.14
CA TYR A 376 -9.68 7.03 12.98
C TYR A 376 -9.64 5.77 13.84
N ASN A 377 -10.73 5.42 14.51
CA ASN A 377 -10.81 4.21 15.31
C ASN A 377 -10.67 2.94 14.47
N ILE A 378 -11.24 2.89 13.26
CA ILE A 378 -11.09 1.76 12.33
C ILE A 378 -9.63 1.62 11.87
N ALA A 379 -8.98 2.72 11.47
CA ALA A 379 -7.58 2.72 11.06
C ALA A 379 -6.66 2.29 12.20
N ARG A 380 -6.89 2.81 13.41
CA ARG A 380 -6.16 2.44 14.62
C ARG A 380 -6.35 0.97 15.00
N GLU A 381 -7.58 0.45 14.89
CA GLU A 381 -7.88 -0.95 15.19
C GLU A 381 -7.25 -1.91 14.17
N GLN A 382 -7.22 -1.54 12.88
CA GLN A 382 -6.48 -2.29 11.86
C GLN A 382 -4.97 -2.29 12.13
N LEU A 383 -4.40 -1.14 12.54
CA LEU A 383 -2.99 -1.04 12.90
C LEU A 383 -2.63 -1.97 14.08
N TYR A 384 -3.47 -2.01 15.13
CA TYR A 384 -3.27 -2.91 16.27
C TYR A 384 -3.45 -4.38 15.90
N ARG A 385 -4.40 -4.68 15.00
CA ARG A 385 -4.60 -6.04 14.50
C ARG A 385 -3.39 -6.53 13.68
N ILE A 386 -2.82 -5.67 12.84
CA ILE A 386 -1.64 -6.00 12.01
C ILE A 386 -0.39 -6.18 12.87
N THR A 387 -0.20 -5.35 13.90
CA THR A 387 0.96 -5.42 14.81
C THR A 387 0.86 -6.54 15.86
N GLY A 388 -0.28 -7.23 15.95
CA GLY A 388 -0.50 -8.30 16.95
C GLY A 388 -0.58 -7.79 18.40
N VAL A 389 -0.65 -6.49 18.61
CA VAL A 389 -0.71 -5.87 19.95
C VAL A 389 -2.17 -5.75 20.37
N SER A 390 -2.55 -6.47 21.42
CA SER A 390 -3.92 -6.37 21.93
C SER A 390 -4.14 -5.05 22.68
N ARG A 391 -5.32 -4.44 22.51
CA ARG A 391 -5.71 -3.20 23.21
C ARG A 391 -5.52 -3.29 24.74
N SER A 392 -5.75 -4.46 25.32
CA SER A 392 -5.56 -4.71 26.75
C SER A 392 -4.09 -4.66 27.19
N GLN A 393 -3.14 -5.07 26.34
CA GLN A 393 -1.71 -4.96 26.64
C GLN A 393 -1.24 -3.50 26.67
N LEU A 394 -1.68 -2.69 25.72
CA LEU A 394 -1.40 -1.24 25.67
C LEU A 394 -2.02 -0.50 26.86
N GLU A 395 -3.30 -0.75 27.16
CA GLU A 395 -3.97 -0.12 28.31
C GLU A 395 -3.38 -0.57 29.66
N ALA A 396 -2.95 -1.84 29.78
CA ALA A 396 -2.27 -2.34 30.98
C ALA A 396 -0.91 -1.68 31.19
N ARG A 397 -0.10 -1.52 30.13
CA ARG A 397 1.20 -0.84 30.18
C ARG A 397 1.04 0.65 30.48
N ARG A 398 0.02 1.31 29.91
CA ARG A 398 -0.33 2.72 30.22
C ARG A 398 -0.73 2.92 31.68
N ARG A 399 -1.50 1.99 32.26
CA ARG A 399 -1.83 2.01 33.70
C ARG A 399 -0.60 1.75 34.56
N GLY A 400 0.34 0.94 34.10
CA GLY A 400 1.64 0.73 34.74
C GLY A 400 2.49 2.01 34.77
N ALA A 401 2.60 2.71 33.65
CA ALA A 401 3.38 3.95 33.53
C ALA A 401 2.77 5.11 34.34
N ALA A 402 1.44 5.25 34.36
CA ALA A 402 0.76 6.27 35.15
C ALA A 402 0.75 5.99 36.67
N GLY A 403 0.97 4.73 37.08
CA GLY A 403 0.97 4.30 38.48
C GLY A 403 2.29 4.43 39.22
N GLY A 404 3.42 4.66 38.53
CA GLY A 404 4.76 4.69 39.12
C GLY A 404 5.20 6.03 39.73
N GLY A 405 4.39 7.10 39.60
CA GLY A 405 4.81 8.47 39.90
C GLY A 405 4.65 8.95 41.35
N LEU A 406 4.17 8.12 42.28
CA LEU A 406 3.94 8.56 43.67
C LEU A 406 4.45 7.53 44.69
N GLY A 407 5.72 7.71 45.08
CA GLY A 407 6.19 7.26 46.38
C GLY A 407 7.55 6.56 46.35
N LEU A 408 8.64 7.33 46.44
CA LEU A 408 9.87 6.85 47.05
C LEU A 408 10.62 8.02 47.70
N GLY A 409 10.28 8.24 48.96
CA GLY A 409 11.05 9.06 49.88
C GLY A 409 12.36 8.37 50.26
N ILE A 410 13.43 9.11 50.00
CA ILE A 410 14.74 9.17 50.69
C ILE A 410 14.91 8.20 51.87
N GLY A 411 15.86 7.28 51.73
CA GLY A 411 16.38 6.44 52.80
C GLY A 411 17.77 5.88 52.46
N MET A 412 18.79 6.74 52.47
CA MET A 412 20.20 6.32 52.47
C MET A 412 20.53 5.59 53.77
N SER A 413 21.13 4.40 53.69
CA SER A 413 22.04 3.93 54.75
C SER A 413 23.16 3.07 54.18
N PHE A 414 24.38 3.56 54.42
CA PHE A 414 25.65 2.84 54.29
C PHE A 414 25.68 1.61 55.22
N ALA A 415 26.16 0.48 54.72
CA ALA A 415 26.82 -0.53 55.56
C ALA A 415 27.81 -1.36 54.74
N LYS A 416 28.94 -1.61 55.39
CA LYS A 416 30.26 -1.98 54.87
C LYS A 416 30.53 -3.44 55.24
N GLY A 417 30.87 -4.26 54.23
CA GLY A 417 31.79 -5.40 54.31
C GLY A 417 31.37 -6.68 55.06
N ARG A 418 31.55 -7.84 54.41
CA ARG A 418 32.48 -8.88 54.89
C ARG A 418 32.71 -9.96 53.84
N ALA A 419 33.98 -10.25 53.62
CA ALA A 419 34.47 -11.43 52.93
C ALA A 419 34.04 -12.72 53.67
N ARG A 420 33.74 -13.77 52.90
CA ARG A 420 34.00 -15.15 53.34
C ARG A 420 34.40 -16.03 52.17
N ARG A 421 35.46 -16.77 52.46
CA ARG A 421 36.28 -17.64 51.64
C ARG A 421 35.90 -19.09 51.99
N GLY A 422 36.01 -19.99 51.02
CA GLY A 422 35.93 -21.44 51.18
C GLY A 422 34.82 -22.05 50.32
N GLY A 423 35.04 -23.04 49.47
CA GLY A 423 36.22 -23.86 49.24
C GLY A 423 35.76 -25.28 48.88
N GLY A 424 36.29 -25.81 47.77
CA GLY A 424 36.54 -27.24 47.55
C GLY A 424 35.35 -28.15 47.25
N GLY A 425 35.54 -29.01 46.24
CA GLY A 425 34.74 -30.24 46.09
C GLY A 425 34.70 -30.72 44.64
N GLY A 426 35.68 -31.55 44.26
CA GLY A 426 35.73 -32.20 42.96
C GLY A 426 34.70 -33.32 42.79
N GLY A 427 34.55 -33.77 41.54
CA GLY A 427 33.80 -34.97 41.17
C GLY A 427 34.18 -35.37 39.75
N MET A 428 34.90 -36.48 39.66
CA MET A 428 35.42 -37.15 38.46
C MET A 428 34.60 -38.45 38.26
N PHE A 429 34.63 -39.04 37.06
CA PHE A 429 33.96 -40.29 36.56
C PHE A 429 32.55 -40.13 35.95
N GLY A 430 32.16 -40.76 34.83
CA GLY A 430 32.79 -41.67 33.85
C GLY A 430 32.20 -41.37 32.43
N LYS A 431 32.74 -41.77 31.27
CA LYS A 431 33.04 -43.14 30.74
C LYS A 431 31.87 -44.09 31.02
N ASP A 432 31.13 -44.63 30.04
CA ASP A 432 31.54 -45.44 28.87
C ASP A 432 30.44 -45.45 27.76
N GLU A 433 30.84 -45.54 26.47
CA GLU A 433 30.49 -46.61 25.47
C GLU A 433 29.11 -46.38 24.77
N GLU A 434 28.85 -46.64 23.48
CA GLU A 434 29.44 -47.48 22.44
C GLU A 434 28.82 -47.11 21.06
N GLU A 435 29.62 -47.33 20.00
CA GLU A 435 29.32 -47.81 18.63
C GLU A 435 28.00 -47.50 17.88
N GLU A 436 28.12 -46.99 16.64
CA GLU A 436 27.98 -47.84 15.43
C GLU A 436 28.39 -47.06 14.16
N ASP A 437 29.48 -47.52 13.54
CA ASP A 437 29.82 -47.27 12.14
C ASP A 437 28.97 -48.18 11.24
N VAL A 438 28.37 -47.64 10.17
CA VAL A 438 28.07 -48.42 8.96
C VAL A 438 28.49 -47.64 7.72
N ASP A 439 29.30 -48.35 6.96
CA ASP A 439 30.09 -48.01 5.79
C ASP A 439 29.28 -48.05 4.47
N GLY A 440 29.76 -47.31 3.47
CA GLY A 440 29.85 -47.77 2.08
C GLY A 440 28.62 -47.77 1.17
N GLY A 441 28.73 -47.07 0.04
CA GLY A 441 27.89 -47.31 -1.14
C GLY A 441 28.13 -46.37 -2.32
N ASP A 442 29.23 -46.58 -3.05
CA ASP A 442 29.43 -46.08 -4.42
C ASP A 442 28.48 -46.79 -5.40
N MET A 443 27.85 -46.01 -6.29
CA MET A 443 27.61 -46.30 -7.73
C MET A 443 27.39 -45.01 -8.50
#